data_AF-A0A3D1HDT0-F1
#
_entry.id   AF-A0A3D1HDT0-F1
#
_cell.length_a   1.000
_cell.length_b   1.000
_cell.length_c   1.000
_cell.angle_alpha   90.00
_cell.angle_beta   90.00
_cell.angle_gamma   90.00
#
_symmetry.space_group_name_H-M   'P 1'
#
loop_
_entity.id
_entity.type
_entity.pdbx_description
1 polymer ?
#
loop_
_entity_poly.entity_id
_entity_poly.type
_entity_poly.pdbx_seq_one_letter_code
_entity_poly.pdbx_strand_id
1 'polypeptide(L)'
;MSEENKRQQSKLYALATRDIKINLSPQTKKKLIILAVTVCALFAVSFLRYRIYINLRGNLSTRILNIIYRIVETGITISAMRISGMEIKPVFRFRGARQYVFGVISGLVILFIIAVVPTFFGTSLIGHHAETAIGDYIFCFFNYFFLVAPVEELIYRVFVQDTLTDILPKAKWLGVVAAAGIFGLAHIIAGTWYQVRITAILGLVWGFMRYFSKDRAFFSTVVSHGLYDFGLILALQFVIK
;
A
#
# COMPACT_ATOMS: atom_id res chain seq x y z
N MET A 1 -16.80 4.93 -51.93
CA MET A 1 -15.75 4.66 -50.91
C MET A 1 -14.58 3.99 -51.62
N SER A 2 -13.40 4.63 -51.65
CA SER A 2 -12.24 4.13 -52.41
C SER A 2 -11.74 2.78 -51.88
N GLU A 3 -11.13 1.96 -52.74
CA GLU A 3 -10.56 0.66 -52.35
C GLU A 3 -9.54 0.76 -51.22
N GLU A 4 -8.77 1.85 -51.22
CA GLU A 4 -7.79 2.16 -50.18
C GLU A 4 -8.44 2.29 -48.80
N ASN A 5 -9.60 2.97 -48.73
CA ASN A 5 -10.36 3.13 -47.49
C ASN A 5 -10.88 1.78 -46.97
N LYS A 6 -11.38 0.90 -47.85
CA LYS A 6 -11.81 -0.46 -47.47
C LYS A 6 -10.65 -1.29 -46.92
N ARG A 7 -9.47 -1.18 -47.53
CA ARG A 7 -8.25 -1.91 -47.13
C ARG A 7 -7.72 -1.44 -45.78
N GLN A 8 -7.79 -0.14 -45.51
CA GLN A 8 -7.36 0.46 -44.25
C GLN A 8 -8.33 0.10 -43.12
N GLN A 9 -9.63 0.12 -43.39
CA GLN A 9 -10.68 -0.28 -42.44
C GLN A 9 -10.62 -1.78 -42.12
N SER A 10 -10.35 -2.63 -43.11
CA SER A 10 -10.10 -4.07 -42.94
C SER A 10 -8.88 -4.35 -42.06
N LYS A 11 -7.77 -3.61 -42.24
CA LYS A 11 -6.59 -3.73 -41.37
C LYS A 11 -6.87 -3.31 -39.93
N LEU A 12 -7.63 -2.23 -39.74
CA LEU A 12 -8.08 -1.76 -38.42
C LEU A 12 -8.99 -2.79 -37.74
N TYR A 13 -9.94 -3.37 -38.49
CA TYR A 13 -10.81 -4.42 -37.97
C TYR A 13 -10.02 -5.66 -37.59
N ALA A 14 -9.07 -6.09 -38.44
CA ALA A 14 -8.20 -7.23 -38.15
C ALA A 14 -7.24 -6.99 -36.96
N LEU A 15 -6.84 -5.75 -36.71
CA LEU A 15 -6.10 -5.35 -35.51
C LEU A 15 -7.00 -5.33 -34.26
N ALA A 16 -8.26 -4.90 -34.40
CA ALA A 16 -9.23 -4.86 -33.32
C ALA A 16 -9.77 -6.25 -32.94
N THR A 17 -9.82 -7.19 -33.89
CA THR A 17 -10.27 -8.58 -33.68
C THR A 17 -9.12 -9.56 -33.49
N ARG A 18 -7.87 -9.09 -33.38
CA ARG A 18 -6.78 -9.97 -32.98
C ARG A 18 -7.05 -10.41 -31.54
N ASP A 19 -7.47 -11.66 -31.38
CA ASP A 19 -7.45 -12.34 -30.09
C ASP A 19 -6.02 -12.23 -29.54
N ILE A 20 -5.82 -11.28 -28.63
CA ILE A 20 -4.57 -11.18 -27.88
C ILE A 20 -4.59 -12.35 -26.91
N LYS A 21 -4.23 -13.55 -27.39
CA LYS A 21 -3.88 -14.67 -26.53
C LYS A 21 -2.61 -14.29 -25.81
N ILE A 22 -2.75 -13.71 -24.62
CA ILE A 22 -1.64 -13.42 -23.71
C ILE A 22 -1.08 -14.77 -23.24
N ASN A 23 -0.13 -15.32 -24.00
CA ASN A 23 0.51 -16.57 -23.65
C ASN A 23 1.59 -16.31 -22.58
N LEU A 24 1.15 -16.25 -21.32
CA LEU A 24 2.05 -16.07 -20.18
C LEU A 24 2.94 -17.30 -20.00
N SER A 25 4.22 -17.08 -19.70
CA SER A 25 5.13 -18.16 -19.35
C SER A 25 4.61 -18.94 -18.12
N PRO A 26 4.90 -20.25 -17.99
CA PRO A 26 4.52 -21.03 -16.81
C PRO A 26 4.99 -20.41 -15.48
N GLN A 27 6.18 -19.82 -15.48
CA GLN A 27 6.72 -19.12 -14.30
C GLN A 27 5.91 -17.85 -13.97
N THR A 28 5.55 -17.06 -14.98
CA THR A 28 4.70 -15.88 -14.81
C THR A 28 3.32 -16.25 -14.29
N LYS A 29 2.71 -17.33 -14.82
CA LYS A 29 1.43 -17.87 -14.33
C LYS A 29 1.52 -18.27 -12.86
N LYS A 30 2.58 -18.99 -12.47
CA LYS A 30 2.82 -19.37 -11.07
C LYS A 30 2.90 -18.15 -10.16
N LYS A 31 3.70 -17.13 -10.51
CA LYS A 31 3.81 -15.88 -9.72
C LYS A 31 2.46 -15.17 -9.59
N LEU A 32 1.68 -15.09 -10.67
CA LEU A 32 0.36 -14.45 -10.66
C LEU A 32 -0.64 -15.19 -9.76
N ILE A 33 -0.65 -16.53 -9.79
CA ILE A 33 -1.50 -17.34 -8.92
C ILE A 33 -1.13 -17.12 -7.45
N ILE A 34 0.17 -17.15 -7.12
CA ILE A 34 0.63 -16.91 -5.74
C ILE A 34 0.21 -15.50 -5.30
N LEU A 35 0.43 -14.48 -6.14
CA LEU A 35 0.00 -13.11 -5.86
C LEU A 35 -1.51 -13.03 -5.58
N ALA A 36 -2.34 -13.61 -6.46
CA ALA A 36 -3.79 -13.56 -6.31
C ALA A 36 -4.26 -14.27 -5.03
N VAL A 37 -3.75 -15.47 -4.75
CA VAL A 37 -4.08 -16.23 -3.53
C VAL A 37 -3.66 -15.46 -2.28
N THR A 38 -2.45 -14.88 -2.28
CA THR A 38 -1.95 -14.10 -1.15
C THR A 38 -2.77 -12.84 -0.92
N VAL A 39 -3.11 -12.08 -1.96
CA VAL A 39 -3.96 -10.89 -1.84
C VAL A 39 -5.34 -11.27 -1.30
N CYS A 40 -5.96 -12.34 -1.82
CA CYS A 40 -7.24 -12.84 -1.30
C CYS A 40 -7.14 -13.24 0.18
N ALA A 41 -6.08 -13.93 0.58
CA ALA A 41 -5.87 -14.33 1.98
C ALA A 41 -5.70 -13.11 2.90
N LEU A 42 -4.93 -12.10 2.48
CA LEU A 42 -4.75 -10.86 3.23
C LEU A 42 -6.07 -10.08 3.37
N PHE A 43 -6.86 -10.00 2.30
CA PHE A 43 -8.19 -9.38 2.34
C PHE A 43 -9.13 -10.14 3.29
N ALA A 44 -9.12 -11.47 3.26
CA ALA A 44 -9.94 -12.29 4.15
C ALA A 44 -9.55 -12.09 5.63
N VAL A 45 -8.24 -12.04 5.93
CA VAL A 45 -7.74 -11.77 7.29
C VAL A 45 -8.12 -10.37 7.75
N SER A 46 -7.94 -9.35 6.91
CA SER A 46 -8.35 -7.98 7.20
C SER A 46 -9.86 -7.83 7.41
N PHE A 47 -10.67 -8.54 6.62
CA PHE A 47 -12.13 -8.59 6.80
C PHE A 47 -12.52 -9.24 8.13
N LEU A 48 -11.92 -10.39 8.45
CA LEU A 48 -12.16 -11.07 9.73
C LEU A 48 -11.76 -10.19 10.93
N ARG A 49 -10.60 -9.53 10.86
CA ARG A 49 -10.15 -8.56 11.86
C ARG A 49 -11.18 -7.46 12.05
N TYR A 50 -11.67 -6.85 10.96
CA TYR A 50 -12.69 -5.80 11.03
C TYR A 50 -13.98 -6.30 11.68
N ARG A 51 -14.47 -7.49 11.31
CA ARG A 51 -15.67 -8.11 11.91
C ARG A 51 -15.52 -8.37 13.40
N ILE A 52 -14.32 -8.73 13.88
CA ILE A 52 -14.06 -8.91 15.31
C ILE A 52 -13.91 -7.56 16.02
N TYR A 53 -13.26 -6.59 15.37
CA TYR A 53 -13.03 -5.25 15.94
C TYR A 53 -14.35 -4.51 16.23
N ILE A 54 -15.32 -4.54 15.31
CA ILE A 54 -16.64 -3.92 15.52
C ILE A 54 -17.41 -4.52 16.70
N ASN A 55 -17.13 -5.78 17.05
CA ASN A 55 -17.82 -6.52 18.12
C ASN A 55 -17.15 -6.35 19.50
N LEU A 56 -15.84 -6.07 19.54
CA LEU A 56 -15.06 -6.05 20.79
C LEU A 56 -14.69 -4.64 21.30
N ARG A 57 -15.00 -3.58 20.54
CA ARG A 57 -14.84 -2.13 20.84
C ARG A 57 -13.77 -1.77 21.91
N GLY A 58 -12.56 -1.49 21.44
CA GLY A 58 -11.60 -0.58 22.10
C GLY A 58 -10.91 -1.06 23.39
N ASN A 59 -11.21 -2.25 23.88
CA ASN A 59 -10.56 -2.81 25.08
C ASN A 59 -9.16 -3.39 24.77
N LEU A 60 -8.42 -3.75 25.82
CA LEU A 60 -7.08 -4.38 25.71
C LEU A 60 -7.07 -5.58 24.75
N SER A 61 -8.15 -6.37 24.71
CA SER A 61 -8.29 -7.52 23.82
C SER A 61 -8.24 -7.11 22.34
N THR A 62 -8.84 -5.98 21.95
CA THR A 62 -8.72 -5.47 20.58
C THR A 62 -7.28 -5.09 20.21
N ARG A 63 -6.50 -4.55 21.14
CA ARG A 63 -5.08 -4.20 20.92
C ARG A 63 -4.24 -5.46 20.72
N ILE A 64 -4.43 -6.47 21.57
CA ILE A 64 -3.73 -7.77 21.46
C ILE A 64 -4.08 -8.46 20.14
N LEU A 65 -5.36 -8.51 19.80
CA LEU A 65 -5.80 -9.08 18.53
C LEU A 65 -5.19 -8.36 17.33
N ASN A 66 -5.08 -7.03 17.37
CA ASN A 66 -4.44 -6.28 16.31
C ASN A 66 -2.99 -6.73 16.08
N ILE A 67 -2.21 -6.95 17.16
CA ILE A 67 -0.84 -7.48 17.07
C ILE A 67 -0.84 -8.87 16.42
N ILE A 68 -1.72 -9.78 16.87
CA ILE A 68 -1.84 -11.13 16.33
C ILE A 68 -2.13 -11.09 14.83
N TYR A 69 -3.07 -10.26 14.39
CA TYR A 69 -3.40 -10.12 12.97
C TYR A 69 -2.21 -9.63 12.14
N ARG A 70 -1.45 -8.64 12.64
CA ARG A 70 -0.26 -8.14 11.94
C ARG A 70 0.84 -9.21 11.82
N ILE A 71 0.98 -10.08 12.82
CA ILE A 71 1.89 -11.24 12.75
C ILE A 71 1.40 -12.24 11.70
N VAL A 72 0.09 -12.53 11.63
CA VAL A 72 -0.49 -13.43 10.64
C VAL A 72 -0.30 -12.89 9.21
N GLU A 73 -0.58 -11.61 8.97
CA GLU A 73 -0.38 -10.95 7.67
C GLU A 73 1.09 -11.00 7.24
N THR A 74 2.02 -10.79 8.18
CA THR A 74 3.46 -10.95 7.95
C THR A 74 3.81 -12.39 7.57
N GLY A 75 3.29 -13.38 8.31
CA GLY A 75 3.52 -14.80 8.05
C GLY A 75 3.03 -15.25 6.68
N ILE A 76 1.83 -14.82 6.28
CA ILE A 76 1.27 -15.05 4.95
C ILE A 76 2.21 -14.49 3.87
N THR A 77 2.65 -13.24 4.05
CA THR A 77 3.51 -12.54 3.08
C THR A 77 4.88 -13.19 2.94
N ILE A 78 5.55 -13.48 4.06
CA ILE A 78 6.86 -14.16 4.05
C ILE A 78 6.74 -15.55 3.42
N SER A 79 5.67 -16.28 3.69
CA SER A 79 5.43 -17.60 3.08
C SER A 79 5.26 -17.47 1.56
N ALA A 80 4.47 -16.50 1.10
CA ALA A 80 4.28 -16.23 -0.32
C ALA A 80 5.59 -15.82 -1.03
N MET A 81 6.41 -14.98 -0.39
CA MET A 81 7.74 -14.61 -0.88
C MET A 81 8.64 -15.84 -1.05
N ARG A 82 8.69 -16.73 -0.05
CA ARG A 82 9.48 -17.97 -0.11
C ARG A 82 9.02 -18.91 -1.22
N ILE A 83 7.71 -19.14 -1.36
CA ILE A 83 7.15 -20.02 -2.40
C ILE A 83 7.37 -19.45 -3.81
N SER A 84 7.41 -18.12 -3.93
CA SER A 84 7.70 -17.40 -5.17
C SER A 84 9.18 -17.32 -5.52
N GLY A 85 10.07 -17.76 -4.62
CA GLY A 85 11.52 -17.67 -4.80
C GLY A 85 12.08 -16.25 -4.67
N MET A 86 11.36 -15.34 -4.00
CA MET A 86 11.79 -13.96 -3.80
C MET A 86 12.87 -13.87 -2.70
N GLU A 87 13.95 -13.14 -2.97
CA GLU A 87 15.00 -12.92 -1.98
C GLU A 87 14.57 -11.92 -0.90
N ILE A 88 14.53 -12.39 0.36
CA ILE A 88 14.08 -11.58 1.51
C ILE A 88 15.22 -10.74 2.11
N LYS A 89 16.45 -11.29 2.14
CA LYS A 89 17.60 -10.66 2.82
C LYS A 89 17.93 -9.24 2.35
N PRO A 90 17.89 -8.91 1.04
CA PRO A 90 18.19 -7.55 0.58
C PRO A 90 17.21 -6.50 1.08
N VAL A 91 15.97 -6.90 1.40
CA VAL A 91 14.87 -6.01 1.81
C VAL A 91 15.15 -5.36 3.16
N PHE A 92 15.67 -6.13 4.12
CA PHE A 92 15.93 -5.68 5.49
C PHE A 92 17.35 -5.15 5.71
N ARG A 93 18.11 -4.94 4.63
CA ARG A 93 19.49 -4.47 4.73
C ARG A 93 19.51 -3.01 5.18
N PHE A 94 20.10 -2.76 6.36
CA PHE A 94 20.40 -1.40 6.81
C PHE A 94 21.44 -0.74 5.88
N ARG A 95 21.14 0.46 5.37
CA ARG A 95 22.02 1.21 4.46
C ARG A 95 22.47 2.57 5.02
N GLY A 96 22.36 2.76 6.32
CA GLY A 96 22.81 3.96 7.03
C GLY A 96 21.70 4.94 7.38
N ALA A 97 22.02 5.94 8.21
CA ALA A 97 21.06 6.89 8.78
C ALA A 97 20.30 7.72 7.72
N ARG A 98 20.89 7.93 6.54
CA ARG A 98 20.27 8.71 5.44
C ARG A 98 18.90 8.17 5.00
N GLN A 99 18.67 6.85 5.11
CA GLN A 99 17.36 6.27 4.76
C GLN A 99 16.26 6.74 5.72
N TYR A 100 16.57 6.88 7.02
CA TYR A 100 15.62 7.36 8.03
C TYR A 100 15.39 8.85 7.86
N VAL A 101 16.43 9.64 7.60
CA VAL A 101 16.30 11.08 7.30
C VAL A 101 15.39 11.31 6.10
N PHE A 102 15.59 10.55 5.01
CA PHE A 102 14.71 10.63 3.85
C PHE A 102 13.27 10.23 4.17
N GLY A 103 13.09 9.17 4.98
CA GLY A 103 11.77 8.76 5.47
C GLY A 103 11.07 9.82 6.32
N VAL A 104 11.79 10.47 7.23
CA VAL A 104 11.26 11.56 8.06
C VAL A 104 10.86 12.74 7.19
N ILE A 105 11.75 13.22 6.32
CA ILE A 105 11.46 14.36 5.43
C ILE A 105 10.23 14.07 4.56
N SER A 106 10.19 12.90 3.92
CA SER A 106 9.05 12.53 3.08
C SER A 106 7.75 12.38 3.88
N GLY A 107 7.78 11.77 5.06
CA GLY A 107 6.62 11.68 5.96
C GLY A 107 6.09 13.05 6.37
N LEU A 108 6.97 13.99 6.76
CA LEU A 108 6.57 15.36 7.11
C LEU A 108 5.99 16.12 5.90
N VAL A 109 6.57 15.96 4.71
CA VAL A 109 6.05 16.57 3.48
C VAL A 109 4.66 16.03 3.15
N ILE A 110 4.45 14.71 3.21
CA ILE A 110 3.13 14.10 2.97
C ILE A 110 2.13 14.61 4.01
N LEU A 111 2.50 14.60 5.30
CA LEU A 111 1.64 15.08 6.37
C LEU A 111 1.26 16.55 6.16
N PHE A 112 2.20 17.41 5.80
CA PHE A 112 1.93 18.81 5.50
C PHE A 112 0.97 18.97 4.31
N ILE A 113 1.18 18.22 3.23
CA ILE A 113 0.31 18.25 2.05
C ILE A 113 -1.11 17.78 2.37
N ILE A 114 -1.28 16.78 3.25
CA ILE A 114 -2.60 16.23 3.57
C ILE A 114 -3.31 17.03 4.67
N ALA A 115 -2.58 17.46 5.71
CA ALA A 115 -3.16 18.12 6.87
C ALA A 115 -3.29 19.64 6.71
N VAL A 116 -2.35 20.29 6.00
CA VAL A 116 -2.25 21.76 5.97
C VAL A 116 -2.73 22.33 4.65
N VAL A 117 -2.23 21.85 3.51
CA VAL A 117 -2.56 22.42 2.18
C VAL A 117 -4.07 22.56 1.92
N PRO A 118 -4.94 21.58 2.25
CA PRO A 118 -6.38 21.68 1.95
C PRO A 118 -7.06 22.81 2.71
N THR A 119 -6.52 23.20 3.88
CA THR A 119 -7.11 24.26 4.72
C THR A 119 -7.01 25.63 4.03
N PHE A 120 -5.98 25.87 3.21
CA PHE A 120 -5.88 27.07 2.38
C PHE A 120 -6.95 27.16 1.29
N PHE A 121 -7.65 26.06 0.99
CA PHE A 121 -8.75 25.99 0.04
C PHE A 121 -10.12 25.85 0.72
N GLY A 122 -10.20 26.09 2.04
CA GLY A 122 -11.44 26.02 2.80
C GLY A 122 -12.00 24.61 2.99
N THR A 123 -11.16 23.59 2.87
CA THR A 123 -11.54 22.18 3.07
C THR A 123 -10.60 21.49 4.06
N SER A 124 -11.02 20.35 4.60
CA SER A 124 -10.16 19.48 5.42
C SER A 124 -10.19 18.07 4.86
N LEU A 125 -8.99 17.47 4.68
CA LEU A 125 -8.87 16.05 4.38
C LEU A 125 -8.62 15.22 5.66
N ILE A 126 -8.35 15.91 6.77
CA ILE A 126 -8.23 15.32 8.10
C ILE A 126 -9.57 15.45 8.81
N GLY A 127 -9.95 14.46 9.62
CA GLY A 127 -11.24 14.40 10.30
C GLY A 127 -11.47 15.54 11.30
N HIS A 128 -12.48 15.37 12.15
CA HIS A 128 -12.80 16.35 13.19
C HIS A 128 -11.86 16.29 14.38
N HIS A 129 -11.86 17.35 15.18
CA HIS A 129 -11.15 17.39 16.45
C HIS A 129 -11.49 16.16 17.31
N ALA A 130 -10.46 15.51 17.85
CA ALA A 130 -10.61 14.34 18.70
C ALA A 130 -9.73 14.51 19.93
N GLU A 131 -10.25 14.31 21.14
CA GLU A 131 -9.43 14.34 22.36
C GLU A 131 -8.81 12.95 22.59
N THR A 132 -7.50 12.87 22.79
CA THR A 132 -6.78 11.59 22.94
C THR A 132 -5.90 11.59 24.19
N ALA A 133 -5.97 10.52 24.98
CA ALA A 133 -5.16 10.37 26.19
C ALA A 133 -3.68 10.10 25.85
N ILE A 134 -2.75 10.51 26.73
CA ILE A 134 -1.30 10.32 26.52
C ILE A 134 -0.91 8.84 26.33
N GLY A 135 -1.57 7.93 27.05
CA GLY A 135 -1.35 6.49 26.90
C GLY A 135 -1.74 5.96 25.51
N ASP A 136 -2.75 6.56 24.89
CA ASP A 136 -3.18 6.20 23.54
C ASP A 136 -2.23 6.74 22.48
N TYR A 137 -1.60 7.91 22.71
CA TYR A 137 -0.52 8.40 21.84
C TYR A 137 0.67 7.46 21.80
N ILE A 138 1.13 7.04 22.99
CA ILE A 138 2.26 6.11 23.10
C ILE A 138 1.91 4.82 22.35
N PHE A 139 0.72 4.27 22.58
CA PHE A 139 0.25 3.09 21.87
C PHE A 139 0.20 3.31 20.34
N CYS A 140 -0.39 4.42 19.87
CA CYS A 140 -0.48 4.75 18.46
C CYS A 140 0.90 4.88 17.81
N PHE A 141 1.84 5.56 18.46
CA PHE A 141 3.22 5.67 17.98
C PHE A 141 3.83 4.28 17.74
N PHE A 142 3.80 3.41 18.75
CA PHE A 142 4.36 2.06 18.62
C PHE A 142 3.61 1.23 17.57
N ASN A 143 2.29 1.31 17.57
CA ASN A 143 1.46 0.59 16.62
C ASN A 143 1.75 1.01 15.17
N TYR A 144 1.87 2.30 14.88
CA TYR A 144 2.10 2.76 13.50
C TYR A 144 3.52 2.48 13.02
N PHE A 145 4.54 2.76 13.83
CA PHE A 145 5.94 2.61 13.41
C PHE A 145 6.44 1.16 13.38
N PHE A 146 5.94 0.29 14.27
CA PHE A 146 6.49 -1.07 14.45
C PHE A 146 5.55 -2.18 14.01
N LEU A 147 4.26 -1.90 13.79
CA LEU A 147 3.30 -2.91 13.34
C LEU A 147 2.66 -2.54 12.01
N VAL A 148 1.96 -1.41 11.92
CA VAL A 148 1.19 -1.06 10.71
C VAL A 148 2.13 -0.79 9.53
N ALA A 149 2.99 0.23 9.62
CA ALA A 149 3.84 0.63 8.50
C ALA A 149 4.80 -0.48 8.04
N PRO A 150 5.53 -1.20 8.93
CA PRO A 150 6.41 -2.29 8.49
C PRO A 150 5.67 -3.42 7.77
N VAL A 151 4.50 -3.81 8.27
CA VAL A 151 3.72 -4.93 7.69
C VAL A 151 3.10 -4.53 6.37
N GLU A 152 2.49 -3.35 6.29
CA GLU A 152 1.87 -2.87 5.06
C GLU A 152 2.91 -2.58 3.98
N GLU A 153 4.05 -1.96 4.30
CA GLU A 153 5.10 -1.75 3.30
C GLU A 153 5.73 -3.08 2.85
N LEU A 154 5.82 -4.10 3.74
CA LEU A 154 6.28 -5.44 3.36
C LEU A 154 5.29 -6.12 2.40
N ILE A 155 4.00 -6.03 2.66
CA ILE A 155 2.96 -6.58 1.78
C ILE A 155 2.97 -5.85 0.44
N TYR A 156 2.78 -4.53 0.45
CA TYR A 156 2.40 -3.80 -0.75
C TYR A 156 3.60 -3.34 -1.58
N ARG A 157 4.71 -2.95 -0.94
CA ARG A 157 5.90 -2.46 -1.68
C ARG A 157 6.92 -3.54 -1.96
N VAL A 158 7.06 -4.51 -1.08
CA VAL A 158 8.00 -5.60 -1.30
C VAL A 158 7.29 -6.71 -2.07
N PHE A 159 6.34 -7.40 -1.45
CA PHE A 159 5.77 -8.57 -2.10
C PHE A 159 4.92 -8.22 -3.34
N VAL A 160 3.86 -7.42 -3.20
CA VAL A 160 2.91 -7.15 -4.30
C VAL A 160 3.58 -6.35 -5.43
N GLN A 161 4.20 -5.21 -5.11
CA GLN A 161 4.84 -4.36 -6.12
C GLN A 161 6.01 -5.05 -6.80
N ASP A 162 6.95 -5.68 -6.08
CA ASP A 162 8.09 -6.32 -6.75
C ASP A 162 7.61 -7.47 -7.64
N THR A 163 6.62 -8.27 -7.19
CA THR A 163 5.99 -9.32 -8.02
C THR A 163 5.34 -8.76 -9.29
N LEU A 164 4.59 -7.67 -9.21
CA LEU A 164 3.93 -7.06 -10.37
C LEU A 164 4.96 -6.43 -11.33
N THR A 165 6.00 -5.78 -10.81
CA THR A 165 7.06 -5.19 -11.64
C THR A 165 7.92 -6.25 -12.34
N ASP A 166 8.08 -7.42 -11.71
CA ASP A 166 8.73 -8.60 -12.30
C ASP A 166 7.91 -9.20 -13.44
N ILE A 167 6.58 -9.27 -13.28
CA ILE A 167 5.66 -9.78 -14.30
C ILE A 167 5.55 -8.82 -15.50
N LEU A 168 5.76 -7.51 -15.26
CA LEU A 168 5.64 -6.44 -16.26
C LEU A 168 7.01 -5.77 -16.55
N PRO A 169 8.03 -6.50 -17.05
CA PRO A 169 9.39 -5.97 -17.16
C PRO A 169 9.51 -4.77 -18.11
N LYS A 170 8.66 -4.70 -19.15
CA LYS A 170 8.61 -3.59 -20.11
C LYS A 170 7.81 -2.37 -19.61
N ALA A 171 7.04 -2.54 -18.55
CA ALA A 171 6.15 -1.50 -18.02
C ALA A 171 6.11 -1.56 -16.48
N LYS A 172 7.29 -1.57 -15.85
CA LYS A 172 7.41 -1.74 -14.39
C LYS A 172 6.60 -0.70 -13.60
N TRP A 173 6.50 0.52 -14.10
CA TRP A 173 5.70 1.58 -13.49
C TRP A 173 4.21 1.20 -13.37
N LEU A 174 3.66 0.41 -14.31
CA LEU A 174 2.29 -0.13 -14.18
C LEU A 174 2.17 -1.09 -12.99
N GLY A 175 3.22 -1.84 -12.67
CA GLY A 175 3.26 -2.68 -11.47
C GLY A 175 3.19 -1.87 -10.18
N VAL A 176 3.82 -0.68 -10.17
CA VAL A 176 3.72 0.27 -9.05
C VAL A 176 2.29 0.80 -8.92
N VAL A 177 1.68 1.22 -10.03
CA VAL A 177 0.30 1.73 -10.06
C VAL A 177 -0.71 0.66 -9.62
N ALA A 178 -0.56 -0.57 -10.10
CA ALA A 178 -1.41 -1.68 -9.71
C ALA A 178 -1.27 -2.03 -8.22
N ALA A 179 -0.04 -2.05 -7.68
CA ALA A 179 0.19 -2.28 -6.26
C ALA A 179 -0.42 -1.18 -5.37
N ALA A 180 -0.34 0.09 -5.79
CA ALA A 180 -0.99 1.20 -5.12
C ALA A 180 -2.53 1.08 -5.15
N GLY A 181 -3.10 0.63 -6.27
CA GLY A 181 -4.52 0.34 -6.38
C GLY A 181 -4.98 -0.77 -5.43
N ILE A 182 -4.23 -1.88 -5.34
CA ILE A 182 -4.52 -2.99 -4.42
C ILE A 182 -4.44 -2.51 -2.95
N PHE A 183 -3.43 -1.70 -2.62
CA PHE A 183 -3.29 -1.08 -1.30
C PHE A 183 -4.48 -0.19 -0.95
N GLY A 184 -4.91 0.66 -1.89
CA GLY A 184 -6.10 1.48 -1.73
C GLY A 184 -7.36 0.63 -1.51
N LEU A 185 -7.56 -0.39 -2.35
CA LEU A 185 -8.72 -1.28 -2.25
C LEU A 185 -8.79 -2.04 -0.92
N ALA A 186 -7.66 -2.41 -0.32
CA ALA A 186 -7.65 -3.06 0.99
C ALA A 186 -8.33 -2.23 2.09
N HIS A 187 -8.33 -0.89 1.94
CA HIS A 187 -8.95 0.03 2.88
C HIS A 187 -10.48 0.11 2.77
N ILE A 188 -11.11 -0.48 1.75
CA ILE A 188 -12.59 -0.51 1.66
C ILE A 188 -13.21 -1.32 2.80
N ILE A 189 -12.46 -2.27 3.37
CA ILE A 189 -12.96 -3.20 4.41
C ILE A 189 -13.41 -2.46 5.67
N ALA A 190 -12.68 -1.43 6.07
CA ALA A 190 -12.93 -0.65 7.28
C ALA A 190 -13.19 0.84 7.01
N GLY A 191 -13.23 1.22 5.73
CA GLY A 191 -13.20 2.61 5.28
C GLY A 191 -14.23 2.92 4.21
N THR A 192 -14.10 4.12 3.63
CA THR A 192 -14.99 4.61 2.56
C THR A 192 -14.27 4.63 1.21
N TRP A 193 -15.02 4.82 0.11
CA TRP A 193 -14.44 5.09 -1.21
C TRP A 193 -13.56 6.33 -1.25
N TYR A 194 -13.81 7.30 -0.38
CA TYR A 194 -12.91 8.44 -0.22
C TYR A 194 -11.56 7.99 0.36
N GLN A 195 -11.57 7.20 1.42
CA GLN A 195 -10.35 6.63 1.99
C GLN A 195 -9.57 5.79 0.98
N VAL A 196 -10.23 4.92 0.20
CA VAL A 196 -9.61 4.13 -0.87
C VAL A 196 -8.83 4.98 -1.86
N ARG A 197 -9.38 6.14 -2.26
CA ARG A 197 -8.72 7.05 -3.22
C ARG A 197 -7.48 7.69 -2.61
N ILE A 198 -7.60 8.22 -1.39
CA ILE A 198 -6.47 8.85 -0.70
C ILE A 198 -5.36 7.83 -0.43
N THR A 199 -5.69 6.64 0.08
CA THR A 199 -4.69 5.61 0.36
C THR A 199 -4.07 5.05 -0.92
N ALA A 200 -4.80 4.96 -2.03
CA ALA A 200 -4.20 4.65 -3.34
C ALA A 200 -3.18 5.71 -3.78
N ILE A 201 -3.48 7.01 -3.62
CA ILE A 201 -2.56 8.11 -3.95
C ILE A 201 -1.31 8.04 -3.08
N LEU A 202 -1.45 7.85 -1.78
CA LEU A 202 -0.32 7.65 -0.87
C LEU A 202 0.48 6.41 -1.25
N GLY A 203 -0.21 5.34 -1.65
CA GLY A 203 0.42 4.14 -2.16
C GLY A 203 1.24 4.37 -3.43
N LEU A 204 0.83 5.31 -4.30
CA LEU A 204 1.65 5.74 -5.44
C LEU A 204 2.89 6.48 -4.96
N VAL A 205 2.76 7.39 -3.98
CA VAL A 205 3.89 8.14 -3.43
C VAL A 205 4.95 7.19 -2.86
N TRP A 206 4.58 6.30 -1.94
CA TRP A 206 5.52 5.33 -1.37
C TRP A 206 6.00 4.29 -2.40
N GLY A 207 5.12 3.90 -3.32
CA GLY A 207 5.45 3.01 -4.43
C GLY A 207 6.55 3.57 -5.33
N PHE A 208 6.43 4.85 -5.72
CA PHE A 208 7.43 5.54 -6.54
C PHE A 208 8.69 5.90 -5.75
N MET A 209 8.57 6.24 -4.46
CA MET A 209 9.75 6.38 -3.58
C MET A 209 10.61 5.12 -3.61
N ARG A 210 9.99 3.93 -3.52
CA ARG A 210 10.70 2.65 -3.67
C ARG A 210 11.19 2.41 -5.09
N TYR A 211 10.36 2.67 -6.09
CA TYR A 211 10.72 2.47 -7.49
C TYR A 211 12.00 3.22 -7.89
N PHE A 212 12.15 4.47 -7.46
CA PHE A 212 13.32 5.29 -7.77
C PHE A 212 14.50 5.08 -6.80
N SER A 213 14.24 4.74 -5.54
CA SER A 213 15.30 4.60 -4.52
C SER A 213 15.80 3.15 -4.33
N LYS A 214 15.17 2.18 -5.02
CA LYS A 214 15.43 0.74 -4.97
C LYS A 214 15.60 0.23 -3.52
N ASP A 215 16.59 -0.61 -3.28
CA ASP A 215 16.89 -1.32 -2.04
C ASP A 215 17.33 -0.44 -0.84
N ARG A 216 17.25 0.90 -0.96
CA ARG A 216 17.31 1.84 0.19
C ARG A 216 15.94 2.18 0.76
N ALA A 217 14.86 1.79 0.08
CA ALA A 217 13.58 2.42 0.31
C ALA A 217 12.71 1.76 1.39
N PHE A 218 12.98 0.52 1.81
CA PHE A 218 12.07 -0.16 2.75
C PHE A 218 11.97 0.61 4.08
N PHE A 219 13.08 0.85 4.76
CA PHE A 219 13.04 1.61 6.01
C PHE A 219 12.60 3.06 5.82
N SER A 220 12.93 3.71 4.69
CA SER A 220 12.47 5.08 4.44
C SER A 220 10.96 5.14 4.23
N THR A 221 10.37 4.18 3.51
CA THR A 221 8.92 4.10 3.30
C THR A 221 8.19 3.75 4.59
N VAL A 222 8.72 2.81 5.39
CA VAL A 222 8.18 2.49 6.72
C VAL A 222 8.17 3.70 7.64
N VAL A 223 9.28 4.45 7.72
CA VAL A 223 9.36 5.66 8.55
C VAL A 223 8.41 6.74 8.04
N SER A 224 8.35 6.95 6.72
CA SER A 224 7.45 7.92 6.10
C SER A 224 5.99 7.61 6.36
N HIS A 225 5.58 6.35 6.17
CA HIS A 225 4.23 5.87 6.39
C HIS A 225 3.86 5.92 7.88
N GLY A 226 4.69 5.39 8.77
CA GLY A 226 4.43 5.43 10.21
C GLY A 226 4.33 6.86 10.75
N LEU A 227 5.16 7.77 10.23
CA LEU A 227 5.11 9.19 10.60
C LEU A 227 3.85 9.88 10.07
N TYR A 228 3.42 9.57 8.85
CA TYR A 228 2.17 10.08 8.30
C TYR A 228 0.97 9.64 9.17
N ASP A 229 0.86 8.34 9.45
CA ASP A 229 -0.26 7.80 10.24
C ASP A 229 -0.31 8.38 11.66
N PHE A 230 0.83 8.37 12.35
CA PHE A 230 0.93 8.94 13.70
C PHE A 230 0.73 10.46 13.70
N GLY A 231 1.32 11.13 12.70
CA GLY A 231 1.21 12.58 12.54
C GLY A 231 -0.22 13.04 12.28
N LEU A 232 -1.04 12.24 11.59
CA LEU A 232 -2.46 12.52 11.45
C LEU A 232 -3.20 12.51 12.80
N ILE A 233 -2.92 11.54 13.68
CA ILE A 233 -3.53 11.50 15.02
C ILE A 233 -3.17 12.76 15.82
N LEU A 234 -1.91 13.21 15.72
CA LEU A 234 -1.48 14.46 16.32
C LEU A 234 -2.20 15.67 15.70
N ALA A 235 -2.30 15.73 14.37
CA ALA A 235 -2.92 16.84 13.66
C ALA A 235 -4.40 17.03 14.03
N LEU A 236 -5.13 15.93 14.31
CA LEU A 236 -6.53 15.99 14.75
C LEU A 236 -6.74 16.77 16.05
N GLN A 237 -5.72 16.91 16.91
CA GLN A 237 -5.84 17.74 18.12
C GLN A 237 -5.90 19.23 17.82
N PHE A 238 -5.31 19.64 16.70
CA PHE A 238 -5.14 21.04 16.34
C PHE A 238 -6.22 21.52 15.37
N VAL A 239 -7.13 20.63 14.96
CA VAL A 239 -8.35 21.02 14.24
C VAL A 239 -9.23 21.82 15.19
N ILE A 240 -9.58 23.04 14.78
CA ILE A 240 -10.45 23.95 15.55
C ILE A 240 -11.85 23.32 15.63
N LYS A 241 -12.42 23.28 16.84
CA LYS A 241 -13.78 22.76 17.10
C LYS A 241 -14.86 23.62 16.43
#